data_AF-A0AAV1Q224-F1
#
_entry.id   AF-A0AAV1Q224-F1
#
_cell.length_a   1.000
_cell.length_b   1.000
_cell.length_c   1.000
_cell.angle_alpha   90.00
_cell.angle_beta   90.00
_cell.angle_gamma   90.00
#
_symmetry.space_group_name_H-M   'P 1'
#
loop_
_entity.id
_entity.type
_entity.pdbx_description
1 polymer ?
#
loop_
_entity_poly.entity_id
_entity_poly.type
_entity_poly.pdbx_seq_one_letter_code
_entity_poly.pdbx_strand_id
1 'polypeptide(L)'
;MATDFNQESVLHFLQSRGGKVQKLDLLLHFRPFLLGDRSPNRDLFKTFVNSVATVKQEQGIDYIILRKKFRVHVPGGGGVIY
;
A
#
# COMPACT_ATOMS: atom_id res chain seq x y z
N MET A 1 12.90 13.47 -9.06
CA MET A 1 11.62 12.89 -9.55
C MET A 1 11.70 11.39 -9.30
N ALA A 2 11.01 10.86 -8.29
CA ALA A 2 11.20 9.47 -7.87
C ALA A 2 10.30 8.54 -8.70
N THR A 3 10.85 8.00 -9.78
CA THR A 3 10.30 6.92 -10.61
C THR A 3 10.63 5.55 -10.00
N ASP A 4 10.36 5.34 -8.71
CA ASP A 4 10.68 4.08 -8.04
C ASP A 4 9.45 3.49 -7.33
N PHE A 5 9.16 2.24 -7.65
CA PHE A 5 8.10 1.48 -7.00
C PHE A 5 8.61 1.03 -5.63
N ASN A 6 8.35 1.86 -4.61
CA ASN A 6 8.80 1.63 -3.25
C ASN A 6 7.64 1.46 -2.25
N GLN A 7 8.01 1.12 -1.01
CA GLN A 7 7.09 0.98 0.11
C GLN A 7 6.31 2.27 0.43
N GLU A 8 6.93 3.44 0.31
CA GLU A 8 6.31 4.74 0.59
C GLU A 8 5.22 5.10 -0.42
N SER A 9 5.41 4.81 -1.70
CA SER A 9 4.42 5.01 -2.76
C SER A 9 3.14 4.21 -2.48
N VAL A 10 3.30 2.95 -2.06
CA VAL A 10 2.15 2.09 -1.67
C VAL A 10 1.47 2.63 -0.42
N LEU A 11 2.23 3.10 0.56
CA LEU A 11 1.73 3.68 1.80
C LEU A 11 0.94 4.97 1.55
N HIS A 12 1.48 5.89 0.76
CA HIS A 12 0.84 7.17 0.43
C HIS A 12 -0.45 6.93 -0.36
N PHE A 13 -0.43 6.01 -1.33
CA PHE A 13 -1.61 5.61 -2.09
C PHE A 13 -2.71 5.01 -1.20
N LEU A 14 -2.34 4.10 -0.30
CA LEU A 14 -3.27 3.54 0.67
C LEU A 14 -3.83 4.60 1.60
N GLN A 15 -3.01 5.52 2.14
CA GLN A 15 -3.49 6.62 2.98
C GLN A 15 -4.46 7.53 2.24
N SER A 16 -4.15 7.91 1.01
CA SER A 16 -5.02 8.74 0.15
C SER A 16 -6.39 8.09 -0.08
N ARG A 17 -6.46 6.75 -0.13
CA ARG A 17 -7.72 5.98 -0.24
C ARG A 17 -8.38 5.61 1.08
N GLY A 18 -7.95 6.17 2.21
CA GLY A 18 -8.52 5.89 3.53
C GLY A 18 -8.00 4.62 4.21
N GLY A 19 -6.93 4.03 3.69
CA GLY A 19 -6.22 2.89 4.26
C GLY A 19 -6.71 1.53 3.77
N LYS A 20 -7.58 1.45 2.76
CA LYS A 20 -7.95 0.19 2.10
C LYS A 20 -8.03 0.36 0.58
N VAL A 21 -7.62 -0.66 -0.16
CA VAL A 21 -7.80 -0.72 -1.61
C VAL A 21 -7.94 -2.16 -2.09
N GLN A 22 -8.62 -2.37 -3.21
CA GLN A 22 -8.68 -3.68 -3.84
C GLN A 22 -7.34 -4.03 -4.48
N LYS A 23 -6.91 -5.29 -4.39
CA LYS A 23 -5.70 -5.79 -5.04
C LYS A 23 -5.73 -5.57 -6.55
N LEU A 24 -6.90 -5.67 -7.19
CA LEU A 24 -7.06 -5.42 -8.62
C LEU A 24 -6.74 -3.96 -8.97
N ASP A 25 -7.27 -3.03 -8.19
CA ASP A 25 -7.07 -1.60 -8.39
C ASP A 25 -5.62 -1.19 -8.11
N LEU A 26 -5.03 -1.76 -7.05
CA LEU A 26 -3.60 -1.62 -6.77
C LEU A 26 -2.76 -2.16 -7.95
N LEU A 27 -3.05 -3.36 -8.43
CA LEU A 27 -2.37 -3.94 -9.59
C LEU A 27 -2.55 -3.09 -10.84
N LEU A 28 -3.73 -2.52 -11.10
CA LEU A 28 -3.96 -1.64 -12.25
C LEU A 28 -3.10 -0.38 -12.19
N HIS A 29 -3.00 0.24 -11.01
CA HIS A 29 -2.16 1.41 -10.79
C HIS A 29 -0.66 1.09 -10.94
N PHE A 30 -0.23 -0.08 -10.48
CA PHE A 30 1.16 -0.52 -10.52
C PHE A 30 1.54 -1.36 -11.75
N ARG A 31 0.58 -1.73 -12.61
CA ARG A 31 0.80 -2.43 -13.90
C ARG A 31 1.86 -1.75 -14.77
N PRO A 32 1.80 -0.43 -15.03
CA PRO A 32 2.85 0.23 -15.81
C PRO A 32 4.23 0.16 -15.14
N PHE A 33 4.30 0.14 -13.81
CA PHE A 33 5.55 -0.03 -13.05
C PHE A 33 6.06 -1.48 -13.03
N LEU A 34 5.17 -2.46 -13.24
CA LEU A 34 5.48 -3.89 -13.32
C LEU A 34 5.91 -4.32 -14.73
N LEU A 35 5.45 -3.63 -15.76
CA LEU A 35 5.79 -3.88 -17.18
C LEU A 35 7.17 -3.34 -17.58
N GLY A 36 7.78 -2.48 -16.76
CA GLY A 36 8.94 -1.67 -17.12
C GLY A 36 10.23 -2.44 -17.42
N ASP A 37 10.63 -3.45 -16.63
CA ASP A 37 11.78 -4.32 -16.97
C ASP A 37 12.10 -5.46 -15.99
N ARG A 38 11.32 -5.71 -14.92
CA ARG A 38 11.84 -6.49 -13.80
C ARG A 38 10.85 -7.51 -13.24
N SER A 39 11.03 -8.78 -13.63
CA SER A 39 10.51 -9.95 -12.92
C SER A 39 10.61 -9.89 -11.38
N PRO A 40 11.69 -9.34 -10.75
CA PRO A 40 11.73 -9.19 -9.30
C PRO A 40 10.71 -8.19 -8.73
N ASN A 41 10.12 -7.30 -9.54
CA ASN A 41 9.15 -6.31 -9.03
C ASN A 41 7.87 -6.97 -8.50
N ARG A 42 7.48 -8.15 -8.99
CA ARG A 42 6.31 -8.87 -8.47
C ARG A 42 6.52 -9.37 -7.05
N ASP A 43 7.74 -9.83 -6.75
CA ASP A 43 8.11 -10.34 -5.43
C ASP A 43 8.35 -9.19 -4.45
N LEU A 44 9.00 -8.12 -4.92
CA LEU A 44 9.11 -6.85 -4.19
C LEU A 44 7.73 -6.26 -3.89
N PHE A 45 6.80 -6.27 -4.84
CA PHE A 45 5.42 -5.83 -4.62
C PHE A 45 4.75 -6.60 -3.49
N LYS A 46 4.87 -7.93 -3.49
CA LYS A 46 4.32 -8.77 -2.43
C LYS A 46 4.97 -8.46 -1.08
N THR A 47 6.28 -8.25 -1.07
CA THR A 47 7.05 -7.89 0.13
C THR A 47 6.67 -6.52 0.67
N PHE A 48 6.56 -5.49 -0.18
CA PHE A 48 6.11 -4.15 0.21
C PHE A 48 4.68 -4.20 0.74
N VAL A 49 3.76 -4.86 0.03
CA VAL A 49 2.37 -5.02 0.48
C VAL A 49 2.32 -5.71 1.84
N ASN A 50 3.07 -6.78 2.09
CA ASN A 50 3.11 -7.46 3.40
C ASN A 50 3.78 -6.60 4.50
N SER A 51 4.76 -5.78 4.10
CA SER A 51 5.45 -4.86 5.01
C SER A 51 4.50 -3.76 5.49
N VAL A 52 3.88 -3.00 4.56
CA VAL A 52 3.01 -1.83 4.87
C VAL A 52 1.55 -2.14 5.12
N ALA A 53 1.04 -3.16 4.47
CA ALA A 53 -0.37 -3.50 4.48
C ALA A 53 -0.55 -4.97 4.88
N THR A 54 -1.80 -5.36 5.03
CA THR A 54 -2.20 -6.75 5.20
C THR A 54 -3.18 -7.07 4.08
N VAL A 55 -3.04 -8.27 3.51
CA VAL A 55 -3.96 -8.76 2.50
C VAL A 55 -5.09 -9.47 3.21
N LYS A 56 -6.32 -8.99 3.04
CA LYS A 56 -7.53 -9.59 3.57
C LYS A 56 -8.42 -9.98 2.40
N GLN A 57 -8.72 -11.27 2.27
CA GLN A 57 -9.71 -11.73 1.29
C GLN A 57 -11.11 -11.53 1.89
N GLU A 58 -11.98 -10.81 1.19
CA GLU A 58 -13.36 -10.56 1.59
C GLU A 58 -14.26 -10.82 0.37
N GLN A 59 -15.23 -11.73 0.50
CA GLN A 59 -16.16 -12.08 -0.59
C GLN A 59 -15.49 -12.49 -1.92
N GLY A 60 -14.34 -13.19 -1.85
CA GLY A 60 -13.58 -13.61 -3.03
C GLY A 60 -12.71 -12.50 -3.65
N ILE A 61 -12.74 -11.29 -3.11
CA ILE A 61 -11.91 -10.17 -3.53
C ILE A 61 -10.78 -9.99 -2.52
N ASP A 62 -9.54 -9.97 -3.01
CA ASP A 62 -8.39 -9.61 -2.19
C ASP A 62 -8.36 -8.10 -1.95
N TYR A 63 -8.46 -7.69 -0.68
CA TYR A 63 -8.26 -6.33 -0.23
C TYR A 63 -6.90 -6.15 0.41
N ILE A 64 -6.32 -4.99 0.22
CA ILE A 64 -5.04 -4.58 0.81
C ILE A 64 -5.35 -3.45 1.77
N ILE A 65 -5.14 -3.71 3.05
CA ILE A 65 -5.51 -2.83 4.16
C ILE A 65 -4.23 -2.36 4.82
N LEU A 66 -4.03 -1.04 4.90
CA LEU A 66 -2.86 -0.44 5.53
C LEU A 66 -2.78 -0.88 7.01
N ARG A 67 -1.61 -1.35 7.44
CA ARG A 67 -1.43 -1.75 8.84
C ARG A 67 -1.49 -0.52 9.73
N LYS A 68 -2.15 -0.64 10.89
CA LYS A 68 -2.31 0.44 11.87
C LYS A 68 -0.98 1.09 12.25
N LYS A 69 0.13 0.35 12.30
CA LYS A 69 1.50 0.87 12.53
C LYS A 69 1.94 1.97 11.54
N PHE A 70 1.44 1.97 10.31
CA PHE A 70 1.71 3.02 9.31
C PHE A 70 0.64 4.11 9.26
N ARG A 71 -0.50 3.92 9.94
CA ARG A 71 -1.46 5.00 10.21
C ARG A 71 -0.94 5.98 11.27
N VAL A 72 0.08 5.62 12.05
CA VAL A 72 0.56 6.42 13.19
C VAL A 72 1.48 7.58 12.77
N HIS A 73 1.93 7.67 11.51
CA HIS A 73 2.73 8.82 11.06
C HIS A 73 1.88 10.02 10.60
N VAL A 74 0.83 10.36 11.37
CA VAL A 74 0.34 11.73 11.40
C VAL A 74 0.73 12.30 12.77
N PRO A 75 1.88 12.98 12.90
CA PRO A 75 2.15 13.79 14.08
C PRO A 75 1.28 15.04 13.99
N GLY A 76 -0.02 14.91 14.28
CA GLY A 76 -0.93 16.02 14.13
C GLY A 76 -2.39 15.64 14.37
N GLY A 77 -2.79 15.65 15.63
CA GLY A 77 -4.19 15.82 16.00
C GLY A 77 -4.76 14.74 16.90
N GLY A 78 -4.97 15.10 18.17
CA GLY A 78 -6.00 14.46 19.00
C GLY A 78 -5.48 13.55 20.09
N GLY A 79 -4.78 14.13 21.07
CA GLY A 79 -4.47 13.49 22.34
C GLY A 79 -4.37 14.52 23.45
N VAL A 80 -5.37 15.40 23.57
CA VAL A 80 -5.59 16.16 24.81
C VAL A 80 -6.17 15.20 25.84
N ILE A 81 -5.32 14.82 26.80
CA ILE A 81 -5.62 14.22 28.10
C ILE A 81 -4.31 14.43 28.88
N TYR A 82 -4.19 15.25 29.92
CA TYR A 82 -5.13 15.76 30.93
C TYR A 82 -4.84 17.22 31.24
#